data_AF-A0AAD3DG42-F1
#
_entry.id   AF-A0AAD3DG42-F1
#
_cell.length_a   1.000
_cell.length_b   1.000
_cell.length_c   1.000
_cell.angle_alpha   90.00
_cell.angle_beta   90.00
_cell.angle_gamma   90.00
#
_symmetry.space_group_name_H-M   'P 1'
#
loop_
_entity.id
_entity.type
_entity.pdbx_description
1 polymer ?
#
loop_
_entity_poly.entity_id
_entity_poly.type
_entity_poly.pdbx_seq_one_letter_code
_entity_poly.pdbx_strand_id
1 'polypeptide(L)'
;FIASFLAGALLNQIAQFVAAPGAVLSVLGTGAPQTASFFIAYILFSALVVSPIGALRPLSLLSLWVRSGLAATPRARARLWDPPAAKYAGSCPHHSMVLLLGLVYCVVHPLVLPACCCYFGLVGLLERYQHCYCWGRGYESGGRMWSQVFRQVMVSLYLS
;
A
#
# COMPACT_ATOMS: atom_id res chain seq x y z
N PHE A 1 6.37 -7.71 5.06
CA PHE A 1 7.68 -7.14 5.42
C PHE A 1 8.61 -8.23 5.95
N ILE A 2 8.46 -8.67 7.21
CA ILE A 2 9.40 -9.64 7.84
C ILE A 2 9.53 -10.94 7.04
N ALA A 3 8.41 -11.53 6.60
CA ALA A 3 8.46 -12.74 5.77
C ALA A 3 9.20 -12.53 4.43
N SER A 4 8.99 -11.38 3.77
CA SER A 4 9.69 -11.04 2.52
C SER A 4 11.17 -10.75 2.75
N PHE A 5 11.50 -10.11 3.88
CA PHE A 5 12.88 -9.86 4.30
C PHE A 5 13.61 -11.17 4.57
N LEU A 6 13.03 -12.04 5.40
CA LEU A 6 13.58 -13.37 5.70
C LEU A 6 13.64 -14.24 4.45
N ALA A 7 12.62 -14.26 3.61
CA ALA A 7 12.64 -15.04 2.37
C ALA A 7 13.73 -14.53 1.41
N GLY A 8 13.83 -13.21 1.19
CA GLY A 8 14.84 -12.64 0.30
C GLY A 8 16.27 -12.80 0.81
N ALA A 9 16.48 -12.64 2.11
CA ALA A 9 17.80 -12.80 2.74
C ALA A 9 18.19 -14.28 2.88
N LEU A 10 17.24 -15.16 3.21
CA LEU A 10 17.53 -16.57 3.48
C LEU A 10 17.56 -17.40 2.21
N LEU A 11 16.54 -17.32 1.35
CA LEU A 11 16.40 -18.22 0.19
C LEU A 11 17.52 -18.03 -0.82
N ASN A 12 17.96 -16.79 -1.05
CA ASN A 12 19.05 -16.50 -1.98
C ASN A 12 20.42 -16.98 -1.48
N GLN A 13 20.56 -17.29 -0.18
CA GLN A 13 21.84 -17.66 0.43
C GLN A 13 21.80 -19.02 1.16
N ILE A 14 20.77 -19.85 0.93
CA ILE A 14 20.66 -21.21 1.52
C ILE A 14 21.93 -22.04 1.31
N ALA A 15 22.48 -22.01 0.10
CA ALA A 15 23.69 -22.78 -0.22
C ALA A 15 24.91 -22.33 0.61
N GLN A 16 25.00 -21.04 0.95
CA GLN A 16 26.10 -20.50 1.77
C GLN A 16 25.90 -20.79 3.27
N PHE A 17 24.65 -20.83 3.77
CA PHE A 17 24.39 -21.18 5.16
C PHE A 17 24.68 -22.64 5.49
N VAL A 18 24.47 -23.55 4.53
CA VAL A 18 24.82 -24.97 4.68
C VAL A 18 26.34 -25.15 4.70
N ALA A 19 27.08 -24.36 3.92
CA ALA A 19 28.54 -24.43 3.84
C ALA A 19 29.26 -23.73 5.01
N ALA A 20 28.71 -22.66 5.56
CA ALA A 20 29.32 -21.88 6.64
C ALA A 20 28.26 -21.30 7.61
N PRO A 21 27.83 -22.04 8.64
CA PRO A 21 26.79 -21.59 9.57
C PRO A 21 27.20 -20.36 10.41
N GLY A 22 28.51 -20.09 10.55
CA GLY A 22 29.02 -18.90 11.24
C GLY A 22 28.82 -17.58 10.48
N ALA A 23 28.58 -17.62 9.17
CA ALA A 23 28.41 -16.43 8.33
C ALA A 23 26.96 -15.90 8.32
N VAL A 24 26.04 -16.52 9.07
CA VAL A 24 24.61 -16.17 9.04
C VAL A 24 24.37 -14.70 9.38
N LEU A 25 25.10 -14.17 10.37
CA LEU A 25 24.94 -12.79 10.83
C LEU A 25 25.44 -11.77 9.80
N SER A 26 26.56 -12.04 9.12
CA SER A 26 27.12 -11.13 8.11
C SER A 26 26.29 -11.11 6.84
N VAL A 27 25.71 -12.27 6.47
CA VAL A 27 24.77 -12.38 5.37
C VAL A 27 23.48 -11.62 5.65
N LEU A 28 22.90 -11.74 6.84
CA LEU A 28 21.70 -10.98 7.21
C LEU A 28 21.95 -9.47 7.18
N GLY A 29 23.14 -9.03 7.58
CA GLY A 29 23.55 -7.62 7.49
C GLY A 29 23.65 -7.10 6.05
N THR A 30 24.06 -7.92 5.10
CA THR A 30 24.16 -7.56 3.67
C THR A 30 22.84 -7.73 2.90
N GLY A 31 21.91 -8.55 3.39
CA GLY A 31 20.57 -8.70 2.80
C GLY A 31 19.64 -7.50 3.05
N ALA A 32 19.86 -6.73 4.13
CA ALA A 32 19.10 -5.53 4.45
C ALA A 32 19.09 -4.45 3.35
N PRO A 33 20.24 -4.02 2.79
CA PRO A 33 20.23 -3.05 1.70
C PRO A 33 19.62 -3.60 0.39
N GLN A 34 19.78 -4.90 0.09
CA GLN A 34 19.18 -5.50 -1.11
C GLN A 34 17.63 -5.49 -1.05
N THR A 35 17.07 -5.79 0.12
CA THR A 35 15.61 -5.73 0.32
C THR A 35 15.08 -4.30 0.30
N ALA A 36 15.86 -3.31 0.72
CA ALA A 36 15.49 -1.90 0.65
C ALA A 36 15.21 -1.44 -0.80
N SER A 37 16.08 -1.81 -1.75
CA SER A 37 15.91 -1.47 -3.18
C SER A 37 14.62 -2.03 -3.77
N PHE A 38 14.25 -3.26 -3.40
CA PHE A 38 12.96 -3.85 -3.79
C PHE A 38 11.77 -3.03 -3.24
N PHE A 39 11.82 -2.63 -1.97
CA PHE A 39 10.73 -1.85 -1.37
C PHE A 39 10.62 -0.44 -1.97
N ILE A 40 11.72 0.19 -2.36
CA ILE A 40 11.69 1.46 -3.09
C ILE A 40 10.93 1.29 -4.41
N ALA A 41 11.30 0.28 -5.21
CA ALA A 41 10.62 -0.01 -6.47
C ALA A 41 9.12 -0.31 -6.26
N TYR A 42 8.80 -1.06 -5.20
CA TYR A 42 7.41 -1.33 -4.81
C TYR A 42 6.62 -0.06 -4.46
N ILE A 43 7.20 0.85 -3.65
CA ILE A 43 6.55 2.11 -3.27
C ILE A 43 6.30 2.98 -4.51
N LEU A 44 7.31 3.10 -5.39
CA LEU A 44 7.19 3.84 -6.65
C LEU A 44 6.14 3.23 -7.59
N PHE A 45 6.14 1.90 -7.73
CA PHE A 45 5.12 1.20 -8.51
C PHE A 45 3.72 1.43 -7.93
N SER A 46 3.58 1.37 -6.61
CA SER A 46 2.30 1.66 -5.96
C SER A 46 1.85 3.11 -6.17
N ALA A 47 2.78 4.07 -6.17
CA ALA A 47 2.49 5.49 -6.38
C ALA A 47 2.09 5.78 -7.83
N LEU A 48 2.87 5.29 -8.80
CA LEU A 48 2.78 5.68 -10.21
C LEU A 48 1.84 4.81 -11.03
N VAL A 49 1.63 3.55 -10.62
CA VAL A 49 0.84 2.59 -11.40
C VAL A 49 -0.44 2.23 -10.66
N VAL A 50 -0.32 1.72 -9.44
CA VAL A 50 -1.48 1.19 -8.70
C VAL A 50 -2.47 2.30 -8.33
N SER A 51 -1.98 3.43 -7.81
CA SER A 51 -2.84 4.53 -7.37
C SER A 51 -3.63 5.18 -8.54
N PRO A 52 -3.02 5.53 -9.69
CA PRO A 52 -3.76 6.08 -10.83
C PRO A 52 -4.76 5.09 -11.44
N ILE A 53 -4.40 3.81 -11.55
CA ILE A 53 -5.33 2.77 -12.01
C ILE A 53 -6.50 2.63 -11.02
N GLY A 54 -6.20 2.68 -9.71
CA GLY A 54 -7.19 2.71 -8.65
C GLY A 54 -8.13 3.91 -8.74
N ALA A 55 -7.62 5.07 -9.16
CA ALA A 55 -8.43 6.26 -9.38
C ALA A 55 -9.34 6.17 -10.61
N LEU A 56 -8.88 5.53 -11.69
CA LEU A 56 -9.68 5.29 -12.88
C LEU A 56 -10.79 4.25 -12.64
N ARG A 57 -10.57 3.31 -11.72
CA ARG A 57 -11.50 2.24 -11.32
C ARG A 57 -12.08 1.44 -12.51
N PRO A 58 -11.22 0.88 -13.39
CA PRO A 58 -11.65 0.26 -14.65
C PRO A 58 -12.64 -0.90 -14.44
N LEU A 59 -12.44 -1.73 -13.42
CA LEU A 59 -13.33 -2.86 -13.12
C LEU A 59 -14.73 -2.41 -12.70
N SER A 60 -14.84 -1.32 -11.93
CA SER A 60 -16.18 -0.82 -11.57
C SER A 60 -16.89 -0.20 -12.78
N LEU A 61 -16.17 0.51 -13.65
CA LEU A 61 -16.73 1.05 -14.89
C LEU A 61 -17.19 -0.06 -15.83
N LEU A 62 -16.39 -1.12 -16.00
CA LEU A 62 -16.77 -2.30 -16.78
C LEU A 62 -18.03 -2.96 -16.19
N SER A 63 -18.07 -3.15 -14.86
CA SER A 63 -19.22 -3.75 -14.19
C SER A 63 -20.49 -2.90 -14.34
N LEU A 64 -20.35 -1.57 -14.31
CA LEU A 64 -21.45 -0.64 -14.54
C LEU A 64 -21.94 -0.75 -15.98
N TRP A 65 -21.03 -0.78 -16.95
CA TRP A 65 -21.36 -0.91 -18.37
C TRP A 65 -22.15 -2.19 -18.65
N VAL A 66 -21.65 -3.36 -18.18
CA VAL A 66 -22.33 -4.65 -18.33
C VAL A 66 -23.71 -4.65 -17.65
N ARG A 67 -23.79 -4.18 -16.40
CA ARG A 67 -25.06 -4.15 -15.64
C ARG A 67 -26.06 -3.15 -16.24
N SER A 68 -25.58 -2.06 -16.82
CA SER A 68 -26.44 -1.07 -17.48
C SER A 68 -27.08 -1.59 -18.78
N GLY A 69 -26.47 -2.60 -19.42
CA GLY A 69 -27.04 -3.31 -20.58
C GLY A 69 -28.05 -4.39 -20.19
N LEU A 70 -27.92 -4.98 -18.99
CA LEU A 70 -28.83 -6.00 -18.46
C LEU A 70 -30.03 -5.42 -17.68
N ALA A 71 -30.01 -4.11 -17.38
CA ALA A 71 -31.07 -3.47 -16.59
C ALA A 71 -32.34 -3.24 -17.44
N ALA A 72 -33.39 -4.01 -17.16
CA ALA A 72 -34.66 -3.94 -17.90
C ALA A 72 -35.51 -2.69 -17.61
N THR A 73 -35.29 -2.00 -16.48
CA THR A 73 -36.08 -0.83 -16.09
C THR A 73 -35.21 0.42 -15.88
N PRO A 74 -35.71 1.63 -16.24
CA PRO A 74 -34.97 2.87 -16.03
C PRO A 74 -34.66 3.14 -14.55
N ARG A 75 -35.53 2.68 -13.63
CA ARG A 75 -35.31 2.75 -12.19
C ARG A 75 -34.15 1.87 -11.73
N ALA A 76 -34.02 0.65 -12.26
CA ALA A 76 -32.87 -0.21 -11.97
C ALA A 76 -31.56 0.41 -12.50
N ARG A 77 -31.63 1.06 -13.67
CA ARG A 77 -30.48 1.79 -14.24
C ARG A 77 -30.06 2.98 -13.39
N ALA A 78 -31.00 3.73 -12.82
CA ALA A 78 -30.69 4.86 -11.93
C ALA A 78 -29.98 4.42 -10.64
N ARG A 79 -30.40 3.32 -10.02
CA ARG A 79 -29.76 2.77 -8.80
C ARG A 79 -28.32 2.31 -9.01
N LEU A 80 -27.95 1.94 -10.23
CA LEU A 80 -26.58 1.55 -10.57
C LEU A 80 -25.61 2.74 -10.54
N TRP A 81 -26.11 3.97 -10.67
CA TRP A 81 -25.31 5.20 -10.62
C TRP A 81 -25.11 5.74 -9.21
N ASP A 82 -25.69 5.09 -8.18
CA ASP A 82 -25.48 5.52 -6.80
C ASP A 82 -23.99 5.38 -6.41
N PRO A 83 -23.40 6.40 -5.76
CA PRO A 83 -21.99 6.40 -5.44
C PRO A 83 -21.70 5.30 -4.40
N PRO A 84 -20.68 4.46 -4.63
CA PRO A 84 -20.35 3.41 -3.70
C PRO A 84 -19.74 3.98 -2.41
N ALA A 85 -20.02 3.29 -1.31
CA ALA A 85 -19.47 3.63 -0.01
C ALA A 85 -17.95 3.49 0.03
N ALA A 86 -17.34 4.39 0.78
CA ALA A 86 -15.92 4.41 1.01
C ALA A 86 -15.39 3.16 1.72
N LYS A 87 -14.42 2.45 1.11
CA LYS A 87 -13.77 1.26 1.69
C LYS A 87 -12.39 1.59 2.28
N TYR A 88 -12.35 1.81 3.59
CA TYR A 88 -11.10 2.12 4.32
C TYR A 88 -10.30 0.89 4.77
N ALA A 89 -10.92 -0.30 4.76
CA ALA A 89 -10.32 -1.52 5.28
C ALA A 89 -9.03 -1.95 4.54
N GLY A 90 -8.92 -1.64 3.24
CA GLY A 90 -7.74 -1.98 2.44
C GLY A 90 -6.73 -0.85 2.28
N SER A 91 -7.19 0.40 2.13
CA SER A 91 -6.31 1.55 1.88
C SER A 91 -5.50 1.92 3.13
N CYS A 92 -6.12 1.90 4.30
CA CYS A 92 -5.45 2.24 5.56
C CYS A 92 -4.23 1.37 5.88
N PRO A 93 -4.35 0.03 5.92
CA PRO A 93 -3.19 -0.80 6.20
C PRO A 93 -2.10 -0.62 5.14
N HIS A 94 -2.47 -0.40 3.88
CA HIS A 94 -1.53 -0.14 2.79
C HIS A 94 -0.71 1.14 3.03
N HIS A 95 -1.36 2.25 3.37
CA HIS A 95 -0.68 3.50 3.72
C HIS A 95 0.21 3.36 4.96
N SER A 96 -0.28 2.66 5.99
CA SER A 96 0.51 2.40 7.20
C SER A 96 1.75 1.55 6.92
N MET A 97 1.67 0.66 5.93
CA MET A 97 2.79 -0.20 5.53
C MET A 97 3.87 0.58 4.78
N VAL A 98 3.47 1.49 3.89
CA VAL A 98 4.41 2.38 3.19
C VAL A 98 5.12 3.31 4.19
N LEU A 99 4.37 3.83 5.17
CA LEU A 99 4.97 4.60 6.26
C LEU A 99 5.98 3.76 7.06
N LEU A 100 5.63 2.51 7.37
CA LEU A 100 6.52 1.61 8.09
C LEU A 100 7.83 1.34 7.34
N LEU A 101 7.73 1.03 6.04
CA LEU A 101 8.90 0.86 5.18
C LEU A 101 9.75 2.13 5.11
N GLY A 102 9.11 3.30 5.04
CA GLY A 102 9.77 4.60 5.02
C GLY A 102 10.61 4.87 6.27
N LEU A 103 10.05 4.59 7.45
CA LEU A 103 10.75 4.79 8.72
C LEU A 103 11.89 3.77 8.90
N VAL A 104 11.62 2.49 8.74
CA VAL A 104 12.61 1.41 8.98
C VAL A 104 13.82 1.53 8.04
N TYR A 105 13.62 1.86 6.77
CA TYR A 105 14.73 1.96 5.81
C TYR A 105 15.32 3.37 5.67
N CYS A 106 14.81 4.37 6.38
CA CYS A 106 15.36 5.73 6.35
C CYS A 106 16.85 5.76 6.74
N VAL A 107 17.23 4.97 7.76
CA VAL A 107 18.61 4.91 8.28
C VAL A 107 19.53 4.12 7.33
N VAL A 108 19.02 3.05 6.72
CA VAL A 108 19.80 2.16 5.86
C VAL A 108 19.99 2.73 4.46
N HIS A 109 18.93 3.32 3.88
CA HIS A 109 18.92 3.77 2.49
C HIS A 109 18.12 5.07 2.33
N PRO A 110 18.77 6.25 2.39
CA PRO A 110 18.08 7.55 2.48
C PRO A 110 17.21 7.89 1.25
N LEU A 111 17.46 7.25 0.09
CA LEU A 111 16.62 7.42 -1.11
C LEU A 111 15.20 6.87 -0.96
N VAL A 112 14.89 6.13 0.12
CA VAL A 112 13.51 5.72 0.44
C VAL A 112 12.64 6.93 0.78
N LEU A 113 13.19 7.95 1.43
CA LEU A 113 12.44 9.15 1.83
C LEU A 113 11.81 9.91 0.66
N PRO A 114 12.55 10.29 -0.40
CA PRO A 114 11.94 10.96 -1.55
C PRO A 114 10.92 10.06 -2.26
N ALA A 115 11.13 8.74 -2.32
CA ALA A 115 10.15 7.81 -2.87
C ALA A 115 8.84 7.79 -2.05
N CYS A 116 8.94 7.79 -0.71
CA CYS A 116 7.78 7.89 0.18
C CYS A 116 7.08 9.26 0.06
N CYS A 117 7.85 10.34 -0.06
CA CYS A 117 7.30 11.68 -0.25
C CYS A 117 6.51 11.76 -1.56
N CYS A 118 7.07 11.26 -2.66
CA CYS A 118 6.37 11.16 -3.95
C CYS A 118 5.09 10.32 -3.83
N TYR A 119 5.14 9.19 -3.12
CA TYR A 119 3.97 8.37 -2.85
C TYR A 119 2.87 9.15 -2.12
N PHE A 120 3.16 9.74 -0.96
CA PHE A 120 2.16 10.46 -0.18
C PHE A 120 1.64 11.72 -0.90
N GLY A 121 2.49 12.41 -1.67
CA GLY A 121 2.08 13.56 -2.48
C GLY A 121 1.08 13.19 -3.57
N LEU A 122 1.40 12.18 -4.40
CA LEU A 122 0.54 11.76 -5.51
C LEU A 122 -0.74 11.07 -5.02
N VAL A 123 -0.60 10.10 -4.11
CA VAL A 123 -1.73 9.34 -3.57
C VAL A 123 -2.64 10.26 -2.77
N GLY A 124 -2.09 11.17 -1.98
CA GLY A 124 -2.87 12.16 -1.23
C GLY A 124 -3.71 13.07 -2.14
N LEU A 125 -3.18 13.48 -3.29
CA LEU A 125 -3.93 14.27 -4.26
C LEU A 125 -5.07 13.44 -4.90
N LEU A 126 -4.76 12.22 -5.34
CA LEU A 126 -5.73 11.33 -5.99
C LEU A 126 -6.86 10.91 -5.05
N GLU A 127 -6.55 10.53 -3.81
CA GLU A 127 -7.56 10.14 -2.83
C GLU A 127 -8.44 11.33 -2.42
N ARG A 128 -7.88 12.54 -2.27
CA ARG A 128 -8.68 13.76 -2.06
C ARG A 128 -9.68 13.97 -3.18
N TYR A 129 -9.25 13.84 -4.43
CA TYR A 129 -10.15 13.96 -5.58
C TYR A 129 -11.27 12.90 -5.53
N GLN A 130 -10.93 11.64 -5.27
CA GLN A 130 -11.92 10.55 -5.19
C GLN A 130 -12.93 10.76 -4.05
N HIS A 131 -12.48 11.26 -2.90
CA HIS A 131 -13.36 11.54 -1.76
C HIS A 131 -14.36 12.66 -2.04
N CYS A 132 -13.98 13.68 -2.83
CA CYS A 132 -14.89 14.76 -3.20
C CYS A 132 -15.90 14.37 -4.28
N TYR A 133 -15.48 13.60 -5.30
CA TYR A 133 -16.26 13.42 -6.52
C TYR A 133 -16.86 12.03 -6.73
N CYS A 134 -16.29 10.99 -6.11
CA CYS A 134 -16.63 9.61 -6.46
C CYS A 134 -17.20 8.79 -5.30
N TRP A 135 -16.83 9.11 -4.05
CA TRP A 135 -17.11 8.26 -2.89
C TRP A 135 -18.30 8.80 -2.08
N GLY A 136 -19.24 7.91 -1.77
CA GLY A 136 -20.34 8.19 -0.86
C GLY A 136 -19.94 7.97 0.60
N ARG A 137 -20.50 8.77 1.51
CA ARG A 137 -20.35 8.59 2.96
C ARG A 137 -21.24 7.43 3.42
N GLY A 138 -20.66 6.23 3.52
CA GLY A 138 -21.40 5.04 3.95
C GLY A 138 -21.54 4.88 5.46
N TYR A 139 -20.61 5.45 6.23
CA TYR A 139 -20.62 5.45 7.69
C TYR A 139 -19.83 6.63 8.25
N GLU A 140 -20.17 7.07 9.46
CA GLU A 140 -19.42 8.08 10.21
C GLU A 140 -18.79 7.44 11.46
N SER A 141 -17.47 7.31 11.48
CA SER A 141 -16.75 6.68 12.61
C SER A 141 -16.24 7.65 13.67
N GLY A 142 -16.40 8.96 13.47
CA GLY A 142 -15.89 9.99 14.38
C GLY A 142 -14.37 9.95 14.59
N GLY A 143 -13.60 9.43 13.62
CA GLY A 143 -12.14 9.40 13.70
C GLY A 143 -11.55 8.28 14.55
N ARG A 144 -12.34 7.27 14.98
CA ARG A 144 -11.85 6.10 15.75
C ARG A 144 -10.64 5.39 15.14
N MET A 145 -10.47 5.49 13.83
CA MET A 145 -9.36 4.93 13.07
C MET A 145 -8.00 5.56 13.40
N TRP A 146 -7.98 6.81 13.88
CA TRP A 146 -6.75 7.54 14.19
C TRP A 146 -5.90 6.85 15.26
N SER A 147 -6.53 6.34 16.32
CA SER A 147 -5.82 5.65 17.41
C SER A 147 -5.09 4.39 16.92
N GLN A 148 -5.69 3.67 15.97
CA GLN A 148 -5.06 2.50 15.35
C GLN A 148 -3.87 2.90 14.47
N VAL A 149 -4.03 3.93 13.63
CA VAL A 149 -2.94 4.44 12.78
C VAL A 149 -1.78 4.91 13.65
N PHE A 150 -2.06 5.69 14.70
CA PHE A 150 -1.04 6.17 15.64
C PHE A 150 -0.24 5.02 16.25
N ARG A 151 -0.92 3.97 16.73
CA ARG A 151 -0.25 2.78 17.27
C ARG A 151 0.64 2.08 16.24
N GLN A 152 0.21 2.00 14.98
CA GLN A 152 1.04 1.44 13.89
C GLN A 152 2.28 2.29 13.63
N VAL A 153 2.16 3.62 13.66
CA VAL A 153 3.31 4.53 13.52
C VAL A 153 4.30 4.34 14.68
N MET A 154 3.80 4.26 15.92
CA MET A 154 4.65 4.03 17.09
C MET A 154 5.40 2.70 16.99
N VAL A 155 4.72 1.62 16.60
CA VAL A 155 5.36 0.31 16.38
C VAL A 155 6.42 0.40 15.29
N SER A 156 6.16 1.14 14.21
CA SER A 156 7.18 1.37 13.18
C SER A 156 8.40 2.09 13.71
N LEU A 157 8.22 3.07 14.60
CA LEU A 157 9.32 3.82 15.19
C LEU A 157 10.15 2.94 16.13
N TYR A 158 9.51 2.05 16.90
CA TYR A 158 10.21 1.08 17.74
C TYR A 158 10.98 0.01 16.95
N LEU A 159 10.55 -0.29 15.72
CA LEU A 159 11.18 -1.28 14.85
C LEU A 159 12.37 -0.71 14.05
N SER A 160 12.37 0.60 13.81
CA SER A 160 13.45 1.32 13.11
C SER A 160 14.71 1.41 13.95
#